data_AF-A0A1Q7BNG0-F1
#
_entry.id   AF-A0A1Q7BNG0-F1
#
_cell.length_a   1.000
_cell.length_b   1.000
_cell.length_c   1.000
_cell.angle_alpha   90.00
_cell.angle_beta   90.00
_cell.angle_gamma   90.00
#
_symmetry.space_group_name_H-M   'P 1'
#
loop_
_entity.id
_entity.type
_entity.pdbx_description
1 polymer ?
#
loop_
_entity_poly.entity_id
_entity_poly.type
_entity_poly.pdbx_seq_one_letter_code
_entity_poly.pdbx_strand_id
1 'polypeptide(L)'
;MRWPRAARTPEPLGYAPAVVLAVPFPAALRLVRGRLAGLGGGRVLVDVTNPGMGTHPIGPGRHSGGEALARAAPGWRVVKAFNTVPATLLHSPELHGQPVTVPVAGDDPDAKEQVSGLVRRLGFAPVDAGGIAASRELEALAVLLRRISGHNGLHGQIGIHIGRPDPPPVPPVPPGPPIRPAQTAGASHGS
;
A
#
# COMPACT_ATOMS: atom_id res chain seq x y z
N MET A 1 -14.41 -15.58 21.15
CA MET A 1 -14.96 -14.45 20.36
C MET A 1 -15.90 -14.99 19.28
N ARG A 2 -17.18 -14.65 19.32
CA ARG A 2 -18.16 -14.97 18.26
C ARG A 2 -18.10 -13.86 17.20
N TRP A 3 -17.77 -14.20 15.96
CA TRP A 3 -17.92 -13.29 14.83
C TRP A 3 -19.42 -13.01 14.63
N PRO A 4 -19.87 -11.76 14.45
CA PRO A 4 -21.25 -11.50 14.09
C PRO A 4 -21.57 -12.16 12.74
N ARG A 5 -22.76 -12.76 12.62
CA ARG A 5 -23.29 -13.25 11.34
C ARG A 5 -23.26 -12.10 10.32
N ALA A 6 -22.92 -12.42 9.08
CA ALA A 6 -22.96 -11.49 7.95
C ALA A 6 -24.28 -10.69 7.99
N ALA A 7 -24.16 -9.37 8.08
CA ALA A 7 -25.30 -8.48 8.12
C ALA A 7 -26.14 -8.60 6.84
N ARG A 8 -27.42 -8.29 7.00
CA ARG A 8 -28.52 -8.28 6.01
C ARG A 8 -28.14 -7.68 4.65
N THR A 9 -28.93 -8.03 3.64
CA THR A 9 -28.95 -7.44 2.28
C THR A 9 -28.36 -6.04 2.24
N PRO A 10 -27.23 -5.83 1.54
CA PRO A 10 -26.52 -4.56 1.63
C PRO A 10 -27.26 -3.46 0.86
N GLU A 11 -27.44 -2.30 1.51
CA GLU A 11 -27.94 -1.04 0.92
C GLU A 11 -27.20 -0.69 -0.39
N PRO A 12 -27.83 0.06 -1.32
CA PRO A 12 -27.17 0.53 -2.54
C PRO A 12 -25.79 1.10 -2.22
N LEU A 13 -24.75 0.68 -2.96
CA LEU A 13 -23.43 1.27 -2.81
C LEU A 13 -23.52 2.74 -3.20
N GLY A 14 -23.49 3.63 -2.21
CA GLY A 14 -23.29 5.05 -2.43
C GLY A 14 -21.98 5.32 -3.21
N TYR A 15 -21.84 6.52 -3.76
CA TYR A 15 -20.62 6.89 -4.45
C TYR A 15 -19.44 6.92 -3.46
N ALA A 16 -18.41 6.12 -3.74
CA ALA A 16 -17.16 6.10 -2.99
C ALA A 16 -15.98 6.08 -3.97
N PRO A 17 -14.95 6.93 -3.84
CA PRO A 17 -13.88 7.02 -4.83
C PRO A 17 -13.00 5.75 -4.91
N ALA A 18 -13.09 4.86 -3.91
CA ALA A 18 -12.45 3.54 -3.92
C ALA A 18 -13.35 2.49 -3.25
N VAL A 19 -13.18 1.22 -3.64
CA VAL A 19 -13.79 0.05 -3.00
C VAL A 19 -12.70 -0.94 -2.62
N VAL A 20 -12.66 -1.37 -1.36
CA VAL A 20 -11.68 -2.36 -0.86
C VAL A 20 -12.31 -3.74 -0.77
N LEU A 21 -11.72 -4.74 -1.43
CA LEU A 21 -12.21 -6.12 -1.46
C LEU A 21 -11.68 -6.96 -0.29
N ALA A 22 -12.08 -6.59 0.93
CA ALA A 22 -11.72 -7.30 2.17
C ALA A 22 -12.55 -8.58 2.41
N VAL A 23 -12.64 -9.44 1.39
CA VAL A 23 -13.38 -10.71 1.41
C VAL A 23 -12.52 -11.82 0.79
N PRO A 24 -12.81 -13.11 1.03
CA PRO A 24 -12.11 -14.19 0.34
C PRO A 24 -12.18 -14.04 -1.18
N PHE A 25 -11.11 -14.43 -1.88
CA PHE A 25 -10.98 -14.24 -3.33
C PHE A 25 -12.18 -14.73 -4.17
N PRO A 26 -12.79 -15.91 -3.92
CA PRO A 26 -13.98 -16.32 -4.65
C PRO A 26 -15.17 -15.36 -4.46
N ALA A 27 -15.32 -14.78 -3.27
CA ALA A 27 -16.36 -13.79 -3.00
C ALA A 27 -16.03 -12.45 -3.70
N ALA A 28 -14.76 -12.05 -3.72
CA ALA A 28 -14.30 -10.86 -4.45
C ALA A 28 -14.66 -10.96 -5.95
N LEU A 29 -14.34 -12.09 -6.60
CA LEU A 29 -14.70 -12.32 -8.01
C LEU A 29 -16.21 -12.26 -8.26
N ARG A 30 -17.03 -12.83 -7.36
CA ARG A 30 -18.49 -12.76 -7.47
C ARG A 30 -19.02 -11.33 -7.34
N LEU A 31 -18.47 -10.55 -6.40
CA LEU A 31 -18.86 -9.14 -6.23
C LEU A 31 -18.51 -8.33 -7.47
N VAL A 32 -17.31 -8.51 -8.01
CA VAL A 32 -16.84 -7.83 -9.22
C VAL A 32 -17.71 -8.13 -10.44
N ARG A 33 -18.02 -9.41 -10.68
CA ARG A 33 -18.84 -9.83 -11.84
C ARG A 33 -20.32 -9.52 -11.70
N GLY A 34 -20.81 -9.38 -10.46
CA GLY A 34 -22.21 -9.11 -10.18
C GLY A 34 -22.39 -7.66 -9.73
N ARG A 35 -22.42 -7.47 -8.42
CA ARG A 35 -22.85 -6.22 -7.78
C ARG A 35 -22.03 -4.98 -8.16
N LEU A 36 -20.74 -5.16 -8.47
CA LEU A 36 -19.85 -4.06 -8.84
C LEU A 36 -19.71 -3.89 -10.36
N ALA A 37 -20.34 -4.75 -11.15
CA ALA A 37 -20.34 -4.64 -12.60
C ALA A 37 -20.96 -3.30 -13.02
N GLY A 38 -20.30 -2.57 -13.92
CA GLY A 38 -20.76 -1.27 -14.39
C GLY A 38 -20.63 -0.11 -13.38
N LEU A 39 -20.31 -0.38 -12.11
CA LEU A 39 -20.12 0.66 -11.08
C LEU A 39 -18.71 1.25 -11.03
N GLY A 40 -17.85 0.83 -11.96
CA GLY A 40 -16.45 1.23 -12.05
C GLY A 40 -16.31 2.71 -12.30
N GLY A 41 -16.73 3.21 -13.47
CA GLY A 41 -16.68 4.64 -13.78
C GLY A 41 -15.32 5.30 -13.51
N GLY A 42 -14.22 4.56 -13.69
CA GLY A 42 -12.87 5.04 -13.36
C GLY A 42 -12.55 5.07 -11.86
N ARG A 43 -13.33 4.44 -10.99
CA ARG A 43 -13.05 4.30 -9.56
C ARG A 43 -11.99 3.24 -9.31
N VAL A 44 -11.37 3.34 -8.14
CA VAL A 44 -10.33 2.39 -7.72
C VAL A 44 -10.96 1.17 -7.06
N LEU A 45 -10.49 -0.01 -7.44
CA LEU A 45 -10.80 -1.28 -6.79
C LEU A 45 -9.53 -1.81 -6.11
N VAL A 46 -9.49 -1.81 -4.78
CA VAL A 46 -8.33 -2.26 -4.01
C VAL A 46 -8.47 -3.75 -3.71
N ASP A 47 -7.60 -4.56 -4.31
CA ASP A 47 -7.47 -5.99 -4.05
C ASP A 47 -6.52 -6.23 -2.87
N VAL A 48 -7.06 -6.76 -1.77
CA VAL A 48 -6.31 -7.16 -0.56
C VAL A 48 -6.25 -8.67 -0.39
N THR A 49 -6.69 -9.44 -1.40
CA THR A 49 -6.88 -10.89 -1.30
C THR A 49 -5.57 -11.67 -1.42
N ASN A 50 -5.54 -12.87 -0.85
CA ASN A 50 -4.43 -13.82 -0.99
C ASN A 50 -4.97 -15.20 -1.34
N PRO A 51 -5.23 -15.49 -2.63
CA PRO A 51 -5.87 -16.75 -3.03
C PRO A 51 -5.06 -17.99 -2.59
N GLY A 52 -3.73 -17.89 -2.66
CA GLY A 52 -2.79 -18.93 -2.22
C GLY A 52 -2.77 -19.22 -0.71
N MET A 53 -3.42 -18.40 0.13
CA MET A 53 -3.58 -18.67 1.57
C MET A 53 -4.84 -19.50 1.91
N GLY A 54 -5.73 -19.72 0.94
CA GLY A 54 -6.93 -20.54 1.10
C GLY A 54 -6.76 -21.98 0.57
N THR A 55 -7.89 -22.63 0.26
CA THR A 55 -7.93 -23.98 -0.34
C THR A 55 -7.64 -24.00 -1.85
N HIS A 56 -7.35 -22.84 -2.44
CA HIS A 56 -7.14 -22.66 -3.88
C HIS A 56 -5.72 -22.14 -4.12
N PRO A 57 -4.69 -22.99 -4.00
CA PRO A 57 -3.34 -22.58 -4.34
C PRO A 57 -3.30 -22.06 -5.78
N ILE A 58 -2.72 -20.88 -5.99
CA ILE A 58 -2.38 -20.45 -7.34
C ILE A 58 -1.13 -21.25 -7.74
N GLY A 59 -1.34 -22.29 -8.54
CA GLY A 59 -0.27 -23.09 -9.11
C GLY A 59 0.58 -22.29 -10.12
N PRO A 60 1.82 -22.74 -10.38
CA PRO A 60 2.67 -22.13 -11.41
C PRO A 60 1.94 -22.08 -12.76
N GLY A 61 2.10 -20.96 -13.48
CA GLY A 61 1.47 -20.72 -14.79
C GLY A 61 0.03 -20.19 -14.77
N ARG A 62 -0.57 -19.97 -13.59
CA ARG A 62 -1.87 -19.29 -13.46
C ARG A 62 -1.69 -17.81 -13.18
N HIS A 63 -2.58 -16.99 -13.73
CA HIS A 63 -2.70 -15.57 -13.39
C HIS A 63 -2.94 -15.39 -11.89
N SER A 64 -2.35 -14.33 -11.32
CA SER A 64 -2.57 -13.91 -9.93
C SER A 64 -4.03 -13.53 -9.66
N GLY A 65 -4.41 -13.45 -8.38
CA GLY A 65 -5.71 -12.94 -7.96
C GLY A 65 -5.94 -11.51 -8.45
N GLY A 66 -4.92 -10.66 -8.37
CA GLY A 66 -4.96 -9.28 -8.87
C GLY A 66 -5.26 -9.20 -10.36
N GLU A 67 -4.53 -9.95 -11.19
CA GLU A 67 -4.80 -10.02 -12.64
C GLU A 67 -6.19 -10.58 -12.96
N ALA A 68 -6.64 -11.59 -12.22
CA ALA A 68 -7.96 -12.17 -12.41
C ALA A 68 -9.09 -11.17 -12.09
N LEU A 69 -8.91 -10.34 -11.05
CA LEU A 69 -9.83 -9.26 -10.72
C LEU A 69 -9.79 -8.15 -11.76
N ALA A 70 -8.60 -7.74 -12.22
CA ALA A 70 -8.45 -6.74 -13.28
C ALA A 70 -9.20 -7.13 -14.57
N ARG A 71 -9.06 -8.38 -15.02
CA ARG A 71 -9.82 -8.90 -16.17
C ARG A 71 -11.33 -8.96 -15.92
N ALA A 72 -11.75 -9.21 -14.69
CA ALA A 72 -13.17 -9.35 -14.35
C ALA A 72 -13.87 -8.01 -14.08
N ALA A 73 -13.12 -6.91 -13.93
CA ALA A 73 -13.62 -5.61 -13.49
C ALA A 73 -13.43 -4.51 -14.57
N PRO A 74 -13.99 -4.65 -15.78
CA PRO A 74 -13.88 -3.59 -16.78
C PRO A 74 -14.44 -2.26 -16.24
N GLY A 75 -13.72 -1.17 -16.51
CA GLY A 75 -14.05 0.17 -16.02
C GLY A 75 -13.61 0.48 -14.58
N TRP A 76 -13.03 -0.49 -13.87
CA TRP A 76 -12.34 -0.27 -12.59
C TRP A 76 -10.84 -0.16 -12.78
N ARG A 77 -10.19 0.69 -11.99
CA ARG A 77 -8.73 0.75 -11.86
C ARG A 77 -8.31 -0.14 -10.71
N VAL A 78 -7.87 -1.36 -11.03
CA VAL A 78 -7.53 -2.37 -10.01
C VAL A 78 -6.13 -2.13 -9.46
N VAL A 79 -6.01 -2.11 -8.14
CA VAL A 79 -4.74 -1.93 -7.42
C VAL A 79 -4.61 -3.01 -6.35
N LYS A 80 -3.51 -3.76 -6.34
CA LYS A 80 -3.11 -4.69 -5.29
C LYS A 80 -2.41 -3.93 -4.18
N ALA A 81 -2.88 -4.06 -2.95
CA ALA A 81 -2.25 -3.49 -1.76
C ALA A 81 -2.67 -4.24 -0.49
N PHE A 82 -2.00 -3.99 0.63
CA PHE A 82 -2.29 -4.54 1.97
C PHE A 82 -2.27 -6.07 2.11
N ASN A 83 -2.14 -6.83 1.02
CA ASN A 83 -2.19 -8.28 1.05
C ASN A 83 -1.03 -8.90 1.86
N THR A 84 0.09 -8.18 2.01
CA THR A 84 1.25 -8.58 2.82
C THR A 84 1.18 -8.13 4.28
N VAL A 85 0.13 -7.40 4.68
CA VAL A 85 -0.04 -6.88 6.04
C VAL A 85 -0.93 -7.82 6.85
N PRO A 86 -0.44 -8.43 7.94
CA PRO A 86 -1.28 -9.17 8.86
C PRO A 86 -2.32 -8.26 9.54
N ALA A 87 -3.53 -8.79 9.77
CA ALA A 87 -4.62 -8.02 10.39
C ALA A 87 -4.29 -7.48 11.78
N THR A 88 -3.36 -8.13 12.50
CA THR A 88 -2.85 -7.70 13.81
C THR A 88 -2.12 -6.36 13.76
N LEU A 89 -1.58 -5.97 12.61
CA LEU A 89 -0.87 -4.69 12.43
C LEU A 89 -1.78 -3.55 11.96
N LEU A 90 -3.07 -3.79 11.68
CA LEU A 90 -3.98 -2.73 11.24
C LEU A 90 -4.23 -1.65 12.31
N HIS A 91 -4.05 -2.00 13.59
CA HIS A 91 -4.15 -1.06 14.71
C HIS A 91 -2.79 -0.53 15.18
N SER A 92 -1.70 -1.13 14.69
CA SER A 92 -0.31 -0.79 15.04
C SER A 92 0.54 -0.98 13.79
N PRO A 93 0.57 0.02 12.88
CA PRO A 93 1.09 -0.13 11.52
C PRO A 93 2.63 -0.11 11.43
N GLU A 94 3.31 -0.26 12.57
CA GLU A 94 4.75 -0.21 12.70
C GLU A 94 5.29 -1.42 13.46
N LEU A 95 6.55 -1.76 13.15
CA LEU A 95 7.36 -2.72 13.90
C LEU A 95 8.67 -2.01 14.26
N HIS A 96 9.08 -2.10 15.52
CA HIS A 96 10.30 -1.44 16.02
C HIS A 96 10.34 0.08 15.71
N GLY A 97 9.19 0.77 15.81
CA GLY A 97 9.07 2.20 15.55
C GLY A 97 9.24 2.59 14.08
N GLN A 98 9.19 1.63 13.15
CA GLN A 98 9.26 1.85 11.71
C GLN A 98 7.94 1.43 11.05
N PRO A 99 7.33 2.29 10.21
CA PRO A 99 6.13 1.93 9.45
C PRO A 99 6.36 0.71 8.56
N VAL A 100 5.48 -0.29 8.67
CA VAL A 100 5.54 -1.48 7.82
C VAL A 100 5.30 -1.08 6.37
N THR A 101 6.12 -1.64 5.47
CA THR A 101 6.02 -1.35 4.05
C THR A 101 4.85 -2.11 3.40
N VAL A 102 4.05 -1.39 2.61
CA VAL A 102 2.95 -1.94 1.82
C VAL A 102 3.28 -1.76 0.33
N PRO A 103 3.61 -2.87 -0.37
CA PRO A 103 3.73 -2.84 -1.82
C PRO A 103 2.39 -2.51 -2.48
N VAL A 104 2.42 -1.64 -3.49
CA VAL A 104 1.27 -1.18 -4.25
C VAL A 104 1.52 -1.50 -5.73
N ALA A 105 0.67 -2.32 -6.33
CA ALA A 105 0.80 -2.73 -7.73
C ALA A 105 -0.48 -2.46 -8.52
N GLY A 106 -0.36 -1.91 -9.72
CA GLY A 106 -1.49 -1.56 -10.58
C GLY A 106 -1.04 -0.80 -11.83
N ASP A 107 -1.84 -0.87 -12.89
CA ASP A 107 -1.45 -0.34 -14.20
C ASP A 107 -1.74 1.17 -14.35
N ASP A 108 -2.59 1.73 -13.49
CA ASP A 108 -2.97 3.14 -13.49
C ASP A 108 -2.18 3.92 -12.41
N PRO A 109 -1.30 4.88 -12.79
CA PRO A 109 -0.49 5.63 -11.83
C PRO A 109 -1.30 6.43 -10.81
N ASP A 110 -2.40 7.06 -11.23
CA ASP A 110 -3.24 7.89 -10.35
C ASP A 110 -3.97 7.03 -9.32
N ALA A 111 -4.41 5.83 -9.70
CA ALA A 111 -5.02 4.86 -8.80
C ALA A 111 -3.99 4.38 -7.77
N LYS A 112 -2.74 4.10 -8.20
CA LYS A 112 -1.66 3.75 -7.29
C LYS A 112 -1.35 4.87 -6.31
N GLU A 113 -1.34 6.13 -6.74
CA GLU A 113 -1.10 7.25 -5.82
C GLU A 113 -2.27 7.44 -4.84
N GLN A 114 -3.52 7.30 -5.31
CA GLN A 114 -4.69 7.34 -4.43
C GLN A 114 -4.64 6.26 -3.34
N VAL A 115 -4.24 5.04 -3.70
CA VAL A 115 -4.05 3.93 -2.74
C VAL A 115 -2.84 4.17 -1.85
N SER A 116 -1.73 4.69 -2.38
CA SER A 116 -0.55 5.05 -1.60
C SER A 116 -0.86 6.14 -0.57
N GLY A 117 -1.69 7.12 -0.91
CA GLY A 117 -2.23 8.10 0.03
C GLY A 117 -3.06 7.46 1.15
N LEU A 118 -3.87 6.44 0.84
CA LEU A 118 -4.59 5.67 1.86
C LEU A 118 -3.62 4.89 2.77
N VAL A 119 -2.61 4.24 2.20
CA VAL A 119 -1.55 3.51 2.94
C VAL A 119 -0.87 4.46 3.95
N ARG A 120 -0.45 5.66 3.51
CA ARG A 120 0.18 6.67 4.38
C ARG A 120 -0.77 7.13 5.50
N ARG A 121 -2.03 7.40 5.18
CA ARG A 121 -3.03 7.82 6.19
C ARG A 121 -3.30 6.74 7.25
N LEU A 122 -3.11 5.48 6.90
CA LEU A 122 -3.21 4.34 7.83
C LEU A 122 -1.91 4.09 8.61
N GLY A 123 -0.89 4.94 8.44
CA GLY A 123 0.38 4.86 9.18
C GLY A 123 1.39 3.86 8.61
N PHE A 124 1.15 3.33 7.40
CA PHE A 124 2.07 2.43 6.70
C PHE A 124 2.94 3.18 5.68
N ALA A 125 4.00 2.54 5.20
CA ALA A 125 4.87 3.09 4.15
C ALA A 125 4.54 2.46 2.78
N PRO A 126 3.97 3.17 1.80
CA PRO A 126 3.76 2.60 0.47
C PRO A 126 5.08 2.46 -0.30
N VAL A 127 5.16 1.43 -1.14
CA VAL A 127 6.19 1.29 -2.17
C VAL A 127 5.55 0.86 -3.48
N ASP A 128 5.88 1.53 -4.58
CA ASP A 128 5.40 1.14 -5.90
C ASP A 128 6.10 -0.16 -6.33
N ALA A 129 5.30 -1.18 -6.61
CA ALA A 129 5.75 -2.50 -7.05
C ALA A 129 5.55 -2.73 -8.57
N GLY A 130 5.12 -1.69 -9.31
CA GLY A 130 4.91 -1.74 -10.74
C GLY A 130 3.45 -2.02 -11.15
N GLY A 131 3.28 -2.68 -12.29
CA GLY A 131 1.97 -3.00 -12.86
C GLY A 131 1.25 -4.14 -12.13
N ILE A 132 -0.01 -4.41 -12.49
CA ILE A 132 -0.86 -5.40 -11.80
C ILE A 132 -0.26 -6.81 -11.81
N ALA A 133 0.59 -7.13 -12.78
CA ALA A 133 1.32 -8.40 -12.87
C ALA A 133 2.14 -8.72 -11.61
N ALA A 134 2.68 -7.70 -10.92
CA ALA A 134 3.42 -7.87 -9.66
C ALA A 134 2.57 -8.47 -8.53
N SER A 135 1.24 -8.51 -8.67
CA SER A 135 0.34 -9.17 -7.72
C SER A 135 0.72 -10.62 -7.47
N ARG A 136 1.31 -11.31 -8.45
CA ARG A 136 1.79 -12.69 -8.30
C ARG A 136 2.87 -12.79 -7.23
N GLU A 137 3.87 -11.94 -7.30
CA GLU A 137 4.98 -11.91 -6.36
C GLU A 137 4.51 -11.44 -4.98
N LEU A 138 3.59 -10.47 -4.92
CA LEU A 138 3.01 -10.00 -3.66
C LEU A 138 2.18 -11.07 -2.96
N GLU A 139 1.39 -11.86 -3.71
CA GLU A 139 0.63 -12.98 -3.15
C GLU A 139 1.56 -14.09 -2.64
N ALA A 140 2.65 -14.38 -3.36
CA ALA A 140 3.67 -15.33 -2.91
C ALA A 140 4.38 -14.83 -1.63
N LEU A 141 4.68 -13.53 -1.54
CA LEU A 141 5.26 -12.92 -0.35
C LEU A 141 4.33 -13.04 0.86
N ALA A 142 3.03 -12.83 0.71
CA ALA A 142 2.08 -13.01 1.80
C ALA A 142 2.05 -14.47 2.32
N VAL A 143 2.13 -15.45 1.41
CA VAL A 143 2.25 -16.87 1.78
C VAL A 143 3.55 -17.14 2.55
N LEU A 144 4.66 -16.57 2.10
CA LEU A 144 5.95 -16.68 2.77
C LEU A 144 5.92 -16.08 4.18
N LEU A 145 5.41 -14.85 4.34
CA LEU A 145 5.29 -14.18 5.63
C LEU A 145 4.42 -14.98 6.61
N ARG A 146 3.31 -15.56 6.13
CA ARG A 146 2.49 -16.45 6.95
C ARG A 146 3.26 -17.68 7.41
N ARG A 147 4.03 -18.32 6.51
CA ARG A 147 4.85 -19.49 6.84
C ARG A 147 5.89 -19.15 7.91
N ILE A 148 6.60 -18.03 7.75
CA ILE A 148 7.59 -17.54 8.71
C ILE A 148 6.92 -17.24 10.06
N SER A 149 5.80 -16.52 10.06
CA SER A 149 5.07 -16.20 11.29
C SER A 149 4.61 -17.45 12.04
N GLY A 150 4.10 -18.46 11.34
CA GLY A 150 3.64 -19.70 11.96
C GLY A 150 4.80 -20.53 12.53
N HIS A 151 5.90 -20.64 11.78
CA HIS A 151 7.07 -21.41 12.21
C HIS A 151 7.77 -20.81 13.44
N ASN A 152 7.78 -19.48 13.55
CA ASN A 152 8.49 -18.76 14.60
C ASN A 152 7.58 -18.22 15.72
N GLY A 153 6.28 -18.56 15.72
CA GLY A 153 5.36 -18.10 16.75
C GLY A 153 5.20 -16.57 16.81
N LEU A 154 5.30 -15.87 15.67
CA LEU A 154 5.20 -14.40 15.64
C LEU A 154 3.76 -13.88 15.74
N HIS A 155 2.75 -14.76 15.66
CA HIS A 155 1.33 -14.41 15.81
C HIS A 155 0.85 -13.20 14.98
N GLY A 156 1.38 -13.04 13.76
CA GLY A 156 1.04 -11.90 12.89
C GLY A 156 1.80 -10.60 13.19
N GLN A 157 2.73 -10.59 14.14
CA GLN A 157 3.66 -9.49 14.39
C GLN A 157 4.87 -9.59 13.44
N ILE A 158 4.59 -9.57 12.13
CA ILE A 158 5.60 -9.62 11.07
C ILE A 158 5.20 -8.69 9.92
N GLY A 159 6.19 -8.03 9.33
CA GLY A 159 6.04 -7.16 8.19
C GLY A 159 7.34 -7.09 7.40
N ILE A 160 7.35 -6.26 6.36
CA ILE A 160 8.55 -5.98 5.58
C ILE A 160 8.93 -4.50 5.71
N HIS A 161 10.23 -4.22 5.61
CA HIS A 161 10.75 -2.87 5.39
C HIS A 161 11.66 -2.89 4.16
N ILE A 162 11.48 -1.92 3.27
CA ILE A 162 12.37 -1.74 2.12
C ILE A 162 13.48 -0.79 2.52
N GLY A 163 14.68 -1.33 2.72
CA GLY A 163 15.88 -0.54 2.92
C GLY A 163 16.15 0.31 1.68
N ARG A 164 16.35 1.62 1.88
CA ARG A 164 16.83 2.54 0.85
C ARG A 164 18.27 2.93 1.19
N PRO A 165 19.12 3.22 0.20
CA PRO A 165 20.41 3.84 0.47
C PRO A 165 20.21 5.12 1.27
N ASP A 166 21.13 5.43 2.17
CA ASP A 166 21.17 6.74 2.80
C ASP A 166 21.28 7.82 1.71
N PRO A 167 20.67 9.00 1.92
CA PRO A 167 20.97 10.13 1.06
C PRO A 167 22.50 10.35 1.07
N PRO A 168 23.11 10.71 -0.07
CA PRO A 168 24.52 11.05 -0.08
C PRO A 168 24.80 12.14 0.97
N PRO A 169 25.98 12.14 1.62
CA PRO A 169 26.32 13.15 2.60
C PRO A 169 26.13 14.53 1.98
N VAL A 170 25.43 15.42 2.69
CA VAL A 170 25.31 16.82 2.25
C VAL A 170 26.73 17.40 2.22
N PRO A 171 27.21 17.93 1.08
CA PRO A 171 28.53 18.55 1.02
C PRO A 171 28.58 19.71 2.03
N PRO A 172 29.74 19.97 2.65
CA PRO A 172 29.87 21.06 3.61
C PRO A 172 29.43 22.37 2.96
N VAL A 173 28.59 23.14 3.65
CA VAL A 173 28.21 24.48 3.21
C VAL A 173 29.50 25.29 3.13
N PRO A 174 29.85 25.87 1.96
CA PRO A 174 31.04 26.71 1.85
C PRO A 174 30.92 27.87 2.84
N PRO A 175 32.05 28.34 3.42
CA PRO A 175 32.02 29.48 4.31
C PRO A 175 31.32 30.65 3.63
N GLY A 176 30.39 31.29 4.35
CA GLY A 176 29.73 32.49 3.87
C GLY A 176 30.76 33.57 3.50
N PRO A 177 30.39 34.53 2.63
CA PRO A 177 31.29 35.61 2.27
C PRO A 177 31.77 36.34 3.54
N PRO A 178 33.03 36.80 3.58
CA PRO A 178 33.55 37.53 4.73
C PRO A 178 32.64 38.72 5.03
N ILE A 179 32.19 38.83 6.29
CA ILE A 179 31.42 39.96 6.76
C ILE A 179 32.32 41.19 6.59
N ARG A 180 31.95 42.09 5.67
CA ARG A 180 32.68 43.34 5.50
C ARG A 180 32.62 44.12 6.80
N PRO A 181 33.76 44.60 7.35
CA PRO A 181 33.74 45.44 8.54
C PRO A 181 32.87 46.67 8.25
N ALA A 182 32.02 47.01 9.22
CA ALA A 182 31.21 48.23 9.15
C ALA A 182 32.16 49.41 8.99
N GLN A 183 31.99 50.18 7.90
CA GLN A 183 32.72 51.43 7.73
C GLN A 183 32.26 52.38 8.85
N THR A 184 33.13 52.63 9.82
CA THR A 184 32.93 53.69 10.79
C THR A 184 33.09 55.01 10.04
N ALA A 185 31.98 55.75 9.89
CA ALA A 185 32.01 57.10 9.38
C ALA A 185 32.90 57.95 10.31
N GLY A 186 34.04 58.39 9.79
CA GLY A 186 34.96 59.26 10.51
C GLY A 186 34.28 60.58 10.86
N ALA A 187 34.23 60.91 12.14
CA ALA A 187 33.88 62.23 12.61
C ALA A 187 35.06 63.19 12.36
N SER A 188 34.94 64.01 11.34
CA SER A 188 35.81 65.17 11.12
C SER A 188 35.54 66.22 12.20
N HIS A 189 36.47 66.40 13.15
CA HIS A 189 36.56 67.62 13.94
C HIS A 189 37.61 68.53 13.31
N GLY A 190 37.14 69.51 12.54
CA GLY A 190 37.91 70.69 12.14
C GLY A 190 37.79 71.78 13.22
N SER A 191 38.91 72.40 13.53
CA SER A 191 39.09 73.51 14.48
C SER A 191 38.46 74.81 14.04
#